data_AF-F9ZMG5-F1
#
_entry.id   AF-F9ZMG5-F1
#
_cell.length_a   1.000
_cell.length_b   1.000
_cell.length_c   1.000
_cell.angle_alpha   90.00
_cell.angle_beta   90.00
_cell.angle_gamma   90.00
#
_symmetry.space_group_name_H-M   'P 1'
#
loop_
_entity.id
_entity.type
_entity.pdbx_description
1 polymer ?
#
loop_
_entity_poly.entity_id
_entity_poly.type
_entity_poly.pdbx_seq_one_letter_code
_entity_poly.pdbx_strand_id
1 'polypeptide(L)'
;MSRLDRWVAATLVSGVALILVGILVVALNTRIPIAHIYVDAAGAHVLQAAGLEVHAAPDWPGAFRANPVSSAAAFLPSAELYFSKGRRVQLPRRDVLLWVYRG
;
A
#
# COMPACT_ATOMS: atom_id res chain seq x y z
N MET A 1 -6.73 -37.55 -20.30
CA MET A 1 -5.49 -36.76 -20.15
C MET A 1 -4.33 -37.72 -20.03
N SER A 2 -3.37 -37.63 -20.95
CA SER A 2 -2.18 -38.47 -20.96
C SER A 2 -1.25 -38.13 -19.78
N ARG A 3 -0.31 -39.02 -19.44
CA ARG A 3 0.71 -38.74 -18.41
C ARG A 3 1.58 -37.53 -18.79
N LEU A 4 1.81 -37.33 -20.08
CA LEU A 4 2.58 -36.22 -20.62
C LEU A 4 1.81 -34.90 -20.46
N ASP A 5 0.50 -34.88 -20.73
CA ASP A 5 -0.35 -33.71 -20.53
C ASP A 5 -0.37 -33.26 -19.07
N ARG A 6 -0.41 -34.22 -18.14
CA ARG A 6 -0.39 -33.93 -16.70
C ARG A 6 0.93 -33.34 -16.24
N TRP A 7 2.06 -33.83 -16.79
CA TRP A 7 3.39 -33.32 -16.47
C TRP A 7 3.60 -31.89 -17.02
N VAL A 8 3.16 -31.64 -18.26
CA VAL A 8 3.19 -30.31 -18.87
C VAL A 8 2.31 -29.34 -18.09
N ALA A 9 1.08 -29.74 -17.74
CA ALA A 9 0.18 -28.91 -16.94
C ALA A 9 0.77 -28.59 -15.56
N ALA A 10 1.34 -29.59 -14.87
CA ALA A 10 1.98 -29.38 -13.57
C ALA A 10 3.16 -28.40 -13.67
N THR A 11 4.02 -28.54 -14.68
CA THR A 11 5.17 -27.65 -14.89
C THR A 11 4.72 -26.22 -15.17
N LEU A 12 3.70 -26.03 -16.01
CA LEU A 12 3.12 -24.71 -16.29
C LEU A 12 2.54 -24.08 -15.02
N VAL A 13 1.76 -24.85 -14.25
CA VAL A 13 1.17 -24.37 -12.98
C VAL A 13 2.26 -23.96 -12.00
N SER A 14 3.29 -24.78 -11.82
CA SER A 14 4.42 -24.46 -10.95
C SER A 14 5.19 -23.23 -11.42
N GLY A 15 5.43 -23.09 -12.72
CA GLY A 15 6.07 -21.91 -13.29
C GLY A 15 5.28 -20.62 -13.05
N VAL A 16 3.98 -20.64 -13.33
CA VAL A 16 3.09 -19.49 -13.08
C VAL A 16 3.04 -19.16 -11.60
N ALA A 17 2.89 -20.17 -10.72
CA ALA A 17 2.87 -19.96 -9.28
C ALA A 17 4.15 -19.30 -8.78
N LEU A 18 5.32 -19.74 -9.26
CA LEU A 18 6.61 -19.17 -8.87
C LEU A 18 6.77 -17.71 -9.34
N ILE A 19 6.31 -17.40 -10.55
CA ILE A 19 6.28 -16.01 -11.06
C ILE A 19 5.39 -15.13 -10.19
N LEU A 20 4.17 -15.59 -9.87
CA LEU A 20 3.24 -14.84 -9.03
C LEU A 20 3.79 -14.61 -7.62
N VAL A 21 4.44 -15.63 -7.02
CA VAL A 21 5.13 -15.49 -5.73
C VAL A 21 6.26 -14.47 -5.84
N GLY A 22 7.07 -14.51 -6.90
CA GLY A 22 8.12 -13.53 -7.15
C GLY A 22 7.58 -12.09 -7.23
N ILE A 23 6.51 -11.87 -8.00
CA ILE A 23 5.84 -10.57 -8.11
C ILE A 23 5.33 -10.11 -6.74
N LEU A 24 4.68 -11.00 -5.98
CA LEU A 24 4.17 -10.67 -4.65
C LEU A 24 5.31 -10.26 -3.70
N VAL A 25 6.42 -11.00 -3.68
CA VAL A 25 7.59 -10.67 -2.85
C VAL A 25 8.15 -9.30 -3.24
N VAL A 26 8.29 -9.01 -4.52
CA VAL A 26 8.73 -7.69 -5.00
C VAL A 26 7.75 -6.60 -4.55
N ALA A 27 6.45 -6.81 -4.73
CA ALA A 27 5.42 -5.84 -4.33
C ALA A 27 5.41 -5.56 -2.81
N LEU A 28 5.65 -6.58 -1.98
CA LEU A 28 5.70 -6.44 -0.52
C LEU A 28 6.92 -5.63 -0.04
N ASN A 29 8.02 -5.65 -0.79
CA ASN A 29 9.26 -4.96 -0.41
C ASN A 29 9.48 -3.63 -1.14
N THR A 30 8.70 -3.38 -2.20
CA THR A 30 8.81 -2.14 -2.98
C THR A 30 8.10 -1.01 -2.27
N ARG A 31 8.73 0.17 -2.26
CA ARG A 31 8.16 1.41 -1.75
C ARG A 31 7.88 2.36 -2.90
N ILE A 32 6.68 2.90 -2.94
CA ILE A 32 6.25 3.87 -3.96
C ILE A 32 6.34 5.27 -3.34
N PRO A 33 7.01 6.23 -3.98
CA PRO A 33 7.11 7.59 -3.48
C PRO A 33 5.76 8.31 -3.54
N ILE A 34 5.43 9.06 -2.48
CA ILE A 34 4.15 9.74 -2.32
C ILE A 34 4.37 11.22 -2.09
N ALA A 35 3.55 12.05 -2.73
CA ALA A 35 3.52 13.49 -2.50
C ALA A 35 2.72 13.77 -1.22
N HIS A 36 1.49 13.26 -1.16
CA HIS A 36 0.60 13.31 -0.01
C HIS A 36 -0.52 12.27 -0.14
N ILE A 37 -1.26 12.08 0.96
CA ILE A 37 -2.49 11.28 0.98
C ILE A 37 -3.62 12.09 1.59
N TYR A 38 -4.85 11.73 1.24
CA TYR A 38 -6.05 12.14 1.95
C TYR A 38 -6.61 10.94 2.71
N VAL A 39 -6.95 11.16 3.98
CA VAL A 39 -7.55 10.17 4.87
C VAL A 39 -8.84 10.71 5.44
N ASP A 40 -9.71 9.83 5.90
CA ASP A 40 -10.91 10.22 6.65
C ASP A 40 -10.56 10.63 8.10
N ALA A 41 -11.60 10.95 8.89
CA ALA A 41 -11.42 11.31 10.29
C ALA A 41 -10.77 10.20 11.13
N ALA A 42 -11.12 8.92 10.89
CA ALA A 42 -10.55 7.80 11.63
C ALA A 42 -9.06 7.65 11.32
N GLY A 43 -8.69 7.73 10.05
CA GLY A 43 -7.30 7.71 9.62
C GLY A 43 -6.50 8.91 10.16
N ALA A 44 -7.11 10.10 10.18
CA ALA A 44 -6.51 11.30 10.76
C ALA A 44 -6.20 11.11 12.25
N HIS A 45 -7.12 10.53 13.02
CA HIS A 45 -6.91 10.24 14.44
C HIS A 45 -5.74 9.27 14.66
N VAL A 46 -5.61 8.21 13.85
CA VAL A 46 -4.48 7.27 13.95
C VAL A 46 -3.15 7.98 13.69
N LEU A 47 -3.08 8.83 12.67
CA LEU A 47 -1.87 9.57 12.33
C LEU A 47 -1.52 10.62 13.41
N GLN A 48 -2.51 11.36 13.91
CA GLN A 48 -2.32 12.32 15.00
C GLN A 48 -1.86 11.64 16.29
N ALA A 49 -2.44 10.48 16.64
CA ALA A 49 -2.00 9.67 17.78
C ALA A 49 -0.55 9.19 17.64
N ALA A 50 -0.08 8.99 16.40
CA ALA A 50 1.33 8.69 16.10
C ALA A 50 2.23 9.95 16.11
N GLY A 51 1.70 11.12 16.46
CA GLY A 51 2.39 12.41 16.50
C GLY A 51 2.69 12.98 15.11
N LEU A 52 1.89 12.64 14.10
CA LEU A 52 2.03 13.16 12.74
C LEU A 52 1.15 14.37 12.53
N GLU A 53 1.65 15.32 11.76
CA GLU A 53 0.87 16.46 11.32
C GLU A 53 -0.13 16.04 10.26
N VAL A 54 -1.38 16.40 10.50
CA VAL A 54 -2.51 16.14 9.62
C VAL A 54 -3.32 17.43 9.53
N HIS A 55 -3.62 17.87 8.31
CA HIS A 55 -4.32 19.13 8.05
C HIS A 55 -5.67 18.84 7.40
N ALA A 56 -6.74 19.53 7.79
CA ALA A 56 -8.01 19.42 7.07
C ALA A 56 -7.83 19.86 5.61
N ALA A 57 -8.41 19.11 4.67
CA ALA A 57 -8.42 19.48 3.26
C ALA A 57 -9.40 20.65 3.07
N PRO A 58 -8.93 21.82 2.59
CA PRO A 58 -9.79 23.01 2.48
C PRO A 58 -10.89 22.85 1.43
N ASP A 59 -10.65 22.04 0.42
CA ASP A 59 -11.51 21.75 -0.72
C ASP A 59 -12.34 20.47 -0.57
N TRP A 60 -12.07 19.65 0.45
CA TRP A 60 -12.73 18.35 0.65
C TRP A 60 -13.18 18.15 2.10
N PRO A 61 -14.44 18.50 2.43
CA PRO A 61 -14.98 18.34 3.77
C PRO A 61 -14.88 16.91 4.29
N GLY A 62 -14.39 16.75 5.52
CA GLY A 62 -14.19 15.45 6.17
C GLY A 62 -12.92 14.69 5.73
N ALA A 63 -12.19 15.21 4.75
CA ALA A 63 -10.89 14.68 4.36
C ALA A 63 -9.75 15.43 5.04
N PHE A 64 -8.69 14.69 5.33
CA PHE A 64 -7.52 15.17 6.04
C PHE A 64 -6.26 14.80 5.28
N ARG A 65 -5.41 15.78 5.03
CA ARG A 65 -4.16 15.62 4.29
C ARG A 65 -3.01 15.25 5.23
N ALA A 66 -2.27 14.21 4.86
CA ALA A 66 -1.00 13.83 5.47
C ALA A 66 0.10 13.71 4.41
N ASN A 67 1.36 13.92 4.80
CA ASN A 67 2.50 13.96 3.87
C ASN A 67 3.53 12.84 4.17
N PRO A 68 3.19 11.56 3.92
CA PRO A 68 4.20 10.50 3.92
C PRO A 68 5.18 10.70 2.76
N VAL A 69 6.38 10.14 2.91
CA VAL A 69 7.42 10.13 1.89
C VAL A 69 7.21 8.97 0.91
N SER A 70 6.73 7.82 1.41
CA SER A 70 6.44 6.65 0.60
C SER A 70 5.42 5.72 1.26
N SER A 71 4.89 4.76 0.50
CA SER A 71 4.07 3.65 1.00
C SER A 71 4.61 2.33 0.49
N ALA A 72 4.34 1.23 1.19
CA ALA A 72 4.47 -0.10 0.62
C ALA A 72 3.59 -0.23 -0.64
N ALA A 73 4.12 -0.88 -1.68
CA ALA A 73 3.45 -1.05 -2.97
C ALA A 73 2.32 -2.08 -2.92
N ALA A 74 2.43 -3.07 -2.04
CA ALA A 74 1.46 -4.15 -1.96
C ALA A 74 0.04 -3.65 -1.65
N PHE A 75 -0.95 -4.24 -2.35
CA PHE A 75 -2.37 -3.98 -2.16
C PHE A 75 -2.95 -4.75 -0.97
N LEU A 76 -2.36 -4.59 0.22
CA LEU A 76 -2.85 -5.18 1.46
C LEU A 76 -4.03 -4.36 2.04
N PRO A 77 -4.89 -4.97 2.89
CA PRO A 77 -5.95 -4.26 3.61
C PRO A 77 -5.43 -3.18 4.57
N SER A 78 -4.18 -3.29 5.01
CA SER A 78 -3.44 -2.27 5.74
C SER A 78 -2.41 -1.63 4.82
N ALA A 79 -2.34 -0.30 4.84
CA ALA A 79 -1.34 0.48 4.15
C ALA A 79 -0.22 0.87 5.13
N GLU A 80 1.02 0.52 4.80
CA GLU A 80 2.19 0.95 5.58
C GLU A 80 2.76 2.24 4.99
N LEU A 81 2.62 3.32 5.75
CA LEU A 81 3.07 4.66 5.40
C LEU A 81 4.41 4.97 6.07
N TYR A 82 5.33 5.54 5.29
CA TYR A 82 6.66 5.91 5.74
C TYR A 82 6.79 7.44 5.73
N PHE A 83 7.09 8.02 6.88
CA PHE A 83 7.23 9.46 7.06
C PHE A 83 8.71 9.85 7.24
N SER A 84 8.97 11.15 7.22
CA SER A 84 10.30 11.69 7.52
C SER A 84 10.79 11.21 8.90
N LYS A 85 12.12 11.14 9.06
CA LYS A 85 12.79 10.61 10.27
C LYS A 85 12.53 9.12 10.54
N GLY A 86 12.16 8.35 9.51
CA GLY A 86 12.06 6.89 9.58
C GLY A 86 10.81 6.36 10.30
N ARG A 87 9.87 7.23 10.67
CA ARG A 87 8.63 6.84 11.33
C ARG A 87 7.73 6.09 10.36
N ARG A 88 7.15 4.99 10.83
CA ARG A 88 6.24 4.13 10.07
C ARG A 88 4.90 4.06 10.79
N VAL A 89 3.81 4.17 10.04
CA VAL A 89 2.46 4.03 10.57
C VAL A 89 1.67 3.11 9.65
N GLN A 90 0.99 2.15 10.24
CA GLN A 90 0.02 1.33 9.54
C GLN A 90 -1.36 1.97 9.66
N LEU A 91 -2.05 2.05 8.53
CA LEU A 91 -3.39 2.59 8.44
C LEU A 91 -4.28 1.61 7.66
N PRO A 92 -5.51 1.34 8.10
CA PRO A 92 -6.46 0.61 7.26
C PRO A 92 -6.61 1.32 5.91
N ARG A 93 -6.50 0.58 4.80
CA ARG A 93 -6.54 1.17 3.46
C ARG A 93 -7.89 1.82 3.15
N ARG A 94 -8.96 1.35 3.79
CA ARG A 94 -10.31 1.93 3.71
C ARG A 94 -10.39 3.35 4.28
N ASP A 95 -9.48 3.69 5.20
CA ASP A 95 -9.42 5.02 5.83
C ASP A 95 -8.62 5.99 4.94
N VAL A 96 -7.95 5.50 3.88
CA VAL A 96 -7.27 6.32 2.86
C VAL A 96 -8.25 6.61 1.72
N LEU A 97 -8.60 7.88 1.57
CA LEU A 97 -9.51 8.38 0.53
C LEU A 97 -8.81 8.53 -0.82
N LEU A 98 -7.57 9.02 -0.82
CA LEU A 98 -6.82 9.28 -2.06
C LEU A 98 -5.30 9.21 -1.84
N TRP A 99 -4.62 8.61 -2.80
CA TRP A 99 -3.16 8.58 -2.92
C TRP A 99 -2.69 9.55 -4.00
N VAL A 100 -1.77 10.45 -3.67
CA VAL A 100 -1.12 11.32 -4.66
C VAL A 100 0.36 10.97 -4.74
N TYR A 101 0.74 10.27 -5.80
CA TYR A 101 2.12 9.80 -6.01
C TYR A 101 3.04 10.92 -6.52
N ARG A 102 4.36 10.78 -6.28
CA ARG A 102 5.36 11.62 -6.96
C ARG A 102 5.76 10.94 -8.27
N GLY A 103 5.74 11.70 -9.36
CA GLY A 103 6.34 11.32 -10.64
C GLY A 103 7.83 11.58 -10.66
#